data_AF-A0A5C0XN93-F1
#
_entry.id   AF-A0A5C0XN93-F1
#
_cell.length_a   1.000
_cell.length_b   1.000
_cell.length_c   1.000
_cell.angle_alpha   90.00
_cell.angle_beta   90.00
_cell.angle_gamma   90.00
#
_symmetry.space_group_name_H-M   'P 1'
#
loop_
_entity.id
_entity.type
_entity.pdbx_description
1 polymer ?
#
loop_
_entity_poly.entity_id
_entity_poly.type
_entity_poly.pdbx_seq_one_letter_code
_entity_poly.pdbx_strand_id
1 'polypeptide(L)'
;MRRAIYFSLIAIGIFFMISPLTVPLFTNTTPFSIFNPSPMGASSFAKVLFQGGEIYPILISFNSFELGKREGTLIILGPDLSYSSQEIEEIKEFLENGGILILIDDFGTGNEILEGLNLSVRFAKTQPIDVFYSKNYNFPVVVRINDENLENVEMIILNVPSVITWSNGSIVTSKITMLGRSFRQYSIMATLDYGKGKIVLFSDPSVFTNEMFKYNSKFIESFVEAYVEYPAYIDEAHHSGFNIVQTGTVTIRREVNKQLAFLVISTVTLIALFIESGMATKTIKLGLKLMNKILNRIFGEEKTTIDDIIEELKKEGYDERILKKIIRGIEKSRRLGESGIRGKIPSKAQKRNS
;
A
#
# COMPACT_ATOMS: atom_id res chain seq x y z
N MET A 1 -29.04 -14.40 -34.13
CA MET A 1 -28.45 -13.39 -33.22
C MET A 1 -28.12 -13.95 -31.84
N ARG A 2 -29.04 -14.56 -31.07
CA ARG A 2 -28.77 -15.05 -29.71
C ARG A 2 -27.69 -16.13 -29.59
N ARG A 3 -27.69 -17.12 -30.48
CA ARG A 3 -26.64 -18.17 -30.52
C ARG A 3 -25.24 -17.61 -30.76
N ALA A 4 -25.12 -16.60 -31.62
CA ALA A 4 -23.84 -15.93 -31.88
C ALA A 4 -23.29 -15.25 -30.62
N ILE A 5 -24.16 -14.67 -29.77
CA ILE A 5 -23.76 -14.05 -28.51
C ILE A 5 -23.13 -15.09 -27.55
N TYR A 6 -23.70 -16.28 -27.44
CA TYR A 6 -23.14 -17.33 -26.56
C TYR A 6 -21.78 -17.83 -27.06
N PHE A 7 -21.65 -18.04 -28.37
CA PHE A 7 -20.36 -18.38 -28.97
C PHE A 7 -19.32 -17.29 -28.75
N SER A 8 -19.70 -16.01 -28.90
CA SER A 8 -18.81 -14.88 -28.61
C SER A 8 -18.39 -14.84 -27.14
N LEU A 9 -19.30 -15.10 -26.19
CA LEU A 9 -18.97 -15.11 -24.76
C LEU A 9 -18.00 -16.24 -24.39
N ILE A 10 -18.20 -17.45 -24.94
CA ILE A 10 -17.26 -18.56 -24.77
C ILE A 10 -15.90 -18.20 -25.37
N ALA A 11 -15.89 -17.64 -26.59
CA ALA A 11 -14.66 -17.24 -27.26
C ALA A 11 -13.90 -16.16 -26.48
N ILE A 12 -14.59 -15.16 -25.92
CA ILE A 12 -14.01 -14.11 -25.09
C ILE A 12 -13.46 -14.69 -23.77
N GLY A 13 -14.21 -15.57 -23.11
CA GLY A 13 -13.76 -16.20 -21.87
C GLY A 13 -12.52 -17.06 -22.07
N ILE A 14 -12.49 -17.88 -23.13
CA ILE A 14 -11.32 -18.66 -23.51
C ILE A 14 -10.17 -17.73 -23.90
N PHE A 15 -10.43 -16.64 -24.64
CA PHE A 15 -9.43 -15.64 -25.02
C PHE A 15 -8.73 -15.03 -23.81
N PHE A 16 -9.46 -14.63 -22.76
CA PHE A 16 -8.86 -14.09 -21.54
C PHE A 16 -8.06 -15.14 -20.73
N MET A 17 -8.40 -16.43 -20.86
CA MET A 17 -7.61 -17.50 -20.24
C MET A 17 -6.29 -17.75 -20.95
N ILE A 18 -6.28 -17.69 -22.30
CA ILE A 18 -5.07 -17.88 -23.11
C ILE A 18 -4.26 -16.60 -23.28
N SER A 19 -4.86 -15.43 -23.06
CA SER A 19 -4.18 -14.16 -23.29
C SER A 19 -2.97 -14.09 -22.36
N PRO A 20 -1.77 -13.91 -22.92
CA PRO A 20 -0.59 -13.78 -22.10
C PRO A 20 -0.73 -12.55 -21.21
N LEU A 21 -0.34 -12.69 -19.94
CA LEU A 21 -0.29 -11.56 -19.03
C LEU A 21 1.08 -10.90 -19.20
N THR A 22 1.08 -9.69 -19.74
CA THR A 22 2.30 -8.90 -19.90
C THR A 22 2.43 -7.95 -18.72
N VAL A 23 3.48 -8.12 -17.93
CA VAL A 23 3.79 -7.24 -16.80
C VAL A 23 5.02 -6.40 -17.18
N PRO A 24 4.95 -5.05 -17.10
CA PRO A 24 6.11 -4.21 -17.34
C PRO A 24 7.20 -4.48 -16.29
N LEU A 25 8.44 -4.59 -16.75
CA LEU A 25 9.61 -4.63 -15.87
C LEU A 25 10.14 -3.21 -15.71
N PHE A 26 10.18 -2.77 -14.47
CA PHE A 26 10.77 -1.51 -14.06
C PHE A 26 12.15 -1.78 -13.49
N THR A 27 13.16 -1.07 -13.99
CA THR A 27 14.52 -1.12 -13.45
C THR A 27 15.07 0.29 -13.34
N ASN A 28 16.13 0.42 -12.54
CA ASN A 28 16.88 1.65 -12.41
C ASN A 28 18.39 1.35 -12.49
N THR A 29 19.23 2.34 -12.78
CA THR A 29 20.69 2.27 -12.74
C THR A 29 21.28 2.96 -11.50
N THR A 30 20.46 3.59 -10.65
CA THR A 30 20.89 4.23 -9.41
C THR A 30 21.56 3.23 -8.45
N PRO A 31 22.76 3.52 -7.93
CA PRO A 31 23.40 2.71 -6.89
C PRO A 31 22.46 2.47 -5.71
N PHE A 32 22.63 1.34 -5.01
CA PHE A 32 21.86 0.96 -3.82
C PHE A 32 20.35 0.77 -3.98
N SER A 33 19.76 1.16 -5.11
CA SER A 33 18.34 0.92 -5.40
C SER A 33 18.00 -0.57 -5.52
N ILE A 34 16.86 -0.98 -4.95
CA ILE A 34 16.33 -2.35 -5.05
C ILE A 34 15.91 -2.70 -6.49
N PHE A 35 15.66 -1.69 -7.32
CA PHE A 35 15.30 -1.86 -8.72
C PHE A 35 16.52 -1.94 -9.65
N ASN A 36 17.74 -1.82 -9.10
CA ASN A 36 18.96 -1.85 -9.89
C ASN A 36 19.60 -3.26 -9.91
N PRO A 37 19.62 -3.94 -11.09
CA PRO A 37 20.25 -5.25 -11.25
C PRO A 37 21.76 -5.19 -11.51
N SER A 38 22.34 -4.01 -11.70
CA SER A 38 23.78 -3.85 -11.94
C SER A 38 24.60 -4.16 -10.67
N PRO A 39 25.93 -4.36 -10.76
CA PRO A 39 26.79 -4.67 -9.61
C PRO A 39 26.63 -3.71 -8.41
N MET A 40 26.38 -2.42 -8.66
CA MET A 40 26.21 -1.38 -7.62
C MET A 40 24.77 -1.26 -7.10
N GLY A 41 23.80 -1.99 -7.66
CA GLY A 41 22.41 -2.00 -7.19
C GLY A 41 22.14 -3.00 -6.07
N ALA A 42 20.94 -2.98 -5.50
CA ALA A 42 20.56 -3.85 -4.37
C ALA A 42 19.45 -4.88 -4.70
N SER A 43 19.22 -5.21 -5.97
CA SER A 43 18.16 -6.15 -6.35
C SER A 43 18.29 -7.56 -5.76
N SER A 44 19.50 -8.01 -5.41
CA SER A 44 19.71 -9.30 -4.71
C SER A 44 19.27 -9.22 -3.26
N PHE A 45 19.57 -8.11 -2.58
CA PHE A 45 19.05 -7.83 -1.25
C PHE A 45 17.52 -7.74 -1.26
N ALA A 46 16.95 -7.08 -2.27
CA ALA A 46 15.49 -7.01 -2.46
C ALA A 46 14.83 -8.39 -2.58
N LYS A 47 15.50 -9.35 -3.23
CA LYS A 47 15.00 -10.74 -3.32
C LYS A 47 14.97 -11.43 -1.95
N VAL A 48 15.97 -11.21 -1.11
CA VAL A 48 16.00 -11.75 0.27
C VAL A 48 14.86 -11.14 1.08
N LEU A 49 14.69 -9.81 1.02
CA LEU A 49 13.58 -9.13 1.69
C LEU A 49 12.21 -9.65 1.23
N PHE A 50 12.01 -9.84 -0.08
CA PHE A 50 10.76 -10.36 -0.64
C PHE A 50 10.48 -11.82 -0.24
N GLN A 51 11.52 -12.62 0.03
CA GLN A 51 11.35 -13.99 0.49
C GLN A 51 10.84 -14.07 1.94
N GLY A 52 11.17 -13.08 2.79
CA GLY A 52 10.72 -13.05 4.18
C GLY A 52 9.31 -12.47 4.37
N GLY A 53 8.83 -11.57 3.49
CA GLY A 53 7.51 -10.97 3.62
C GLY A 53 7.20 -9.82 2.66
N GLU A 54 6.17 -9.04 2.99
CA GLU A 54 5.68 -7.95 2.14
C GLU A 54 6.61 -6.73 2.17
N ILE A 55 7.05 -6.29 1.00
CA ILE A 55 7.92 -5.12 0.83
C ILE A 55 7.22 -4.00 0.06
N TYR A 56 7.46 -2.76 0.48
CA TYR A 56 6.85 -1.56 -0.09
C TYR A 56 7.93 -0.51 -0.40
N PRO A 57 8.30 -0.33 -1.68
CA PRO A 57 9.19 0.75 -2.07
C PRO A 57 8.49 2.11 -1.94
N ILE A 58 9.10 3.02 -1.20
CA ILE A 58 8.65 4.41 -1.03
C ILE A 58 9.34 5.26 -2.09
N LEU A 59 8.54 5.79 -3.03
CA LEU A 59 9.01 6.61 -4.16
C LEU A 59 8.70 8.10 -4.00
N ILE A 60 8.12 8.48 -2.86
CA ILE A 60 7.64 9.83 -2.55
C ILE A 60 8.11 10.23 -1.16
N SER A 61 8.00 11.51 -0.81
CA SER A 61 8.38 11.98 0.52
C SER A 61 7.62 11.26 1.64
N PHE A 62 8.27 11.06 2.79
CA PHE A 62 7.70 10.27 3.90
C PHE A 62 6.39 10.86 4.44
N ASN A 63 6.26 12.18 4.45
CA ASN A 63 5.03 12.87 4.86
C ASN A 63 3.87 12.68 3.88
N SER A 64 4.15 12.51 2.59
CA SER A 64 3.11 12.17 1.60
C SER A 64 2.69 10.71 1.69
N PHE A 65 3.60 9.85 2.14
CA PHE A 65 3.35 8.43 2.38
C PHE A 65 2.63 8.15 3.71
N GLU A 66 2.61 9.14 4.61
CA GLU A 66 2.14 9.04 6.00
C GLU A 66 2.90 7.93 6.76
N LEU A 67 4.23 7.97 6.70
CA LEU A 67 5.11 6.97 7.31
C LEU A 67 4.87 6.83 8.82
N GLY A 68 4.60 7.93 9.54
CA GLY A 68 4.37 7.93 10.99
C GLY A 68 3.20 7.06 11.44
N LYS A 69 2.24 6.76 10.53
CA LYS A 69 1.07 5.91 10.78
C LYS A 69 1.29 4.43 10.41
N ARG A 70 2.49 4.06 9.99
CA ARG A 70 2.82 2.70 9.56
C ARG A 70 3.43 1.90 10.71
N GLU A 71 3.38 0.58 10.57
CA GLU A 71 3.99 -0.39 11.48
C GLU A 71 4.96 -1.28 10.68
N GLY A 72 5.99 -1.82 11.32
CA GLY A 72 6.99 -2.67 10.68
C GLY A 72 8.36 -1.99 10.60
N THR A 73 9.06 -2.17 9.47
CA THR A 73 10.46 -1.72 9.32
C THR A 73 10.63 -0.71 8.19
N LEU A 74 11.29 0.41 8.45
CA LEU A 74 11.79 1.33 7.42
C LEU A 74 13.27 1.03 7.15
N ILE A 75 13.62 0.74 5.91
CA ILE A 75 14.99 0.49 5.46
C ILE A 75 15.43 1.64 4.57
N ILE A 76 16.48 2.35 5.00
CA ILE A 76 17.13 3.43 4.25
C ILE A 76 18.53 2.94 3.90
N LEU A 77 18.82 2.79 2.60
CA LEU A 77 20.07 2.20 2.11
C LEU A 77 20.82 3.18 1.22
N GLY A 78 21.90 3.77 1.73
CA GLY A 78 22.79 4.67 1.00
C GLY A 78 22.13 5.96 0.49
N PRO A 79 21.43 6.73 1.35
CA PRO A 79 20.73 7.94 0.91
C PRO A 79 21.71 9.04 0.51
N ASP A 80 21.41 9.78 -0.56
CA ASP A 80 22.25 10.88 -1.07
C ASP A 80 21.48 12.19 -1.27
N LEU A 81 20.19 12.21 -0.95
CA LEU A 81 19.35 13.41 -0.89
C LEU A 81 19.05 13.81 0.55
N SER A 82 18.96 15.12 0.79
CA SER A 82 18.64 15.66 2.10
C SER A 82 17.18 15.43 2.50
N TYR A 83 16.93 15.37 3.80
CA TYR A 83 15.62 15.15 4.40
C TYR A 83 15.00 16.47 4.86
N SER A 84 13.70 16.66 4.61
CA SER A 84 12.95 17.79 5.17
C SER A 84 12.61 17.57 6.64
N SER A 85 12.38 18.66 7.39
CA SER A 85 11.97 18.56 8.81
C SER A 85 10.66 17.78 8.99
N GLN A 86 9.76 17.83 8.00
CA GLN A 86 8.52 17.05 8.01
C GLN A 86 8.78 15.55 7.87
N GLU A 87 9.74 15.16 7.03
CA GLU A 87 10.12 13.75 6.87
C GLU A 87 10.82 13.20 8.11
N ILE A 88 11.65 14.02 8.75
CA ILE A 88 12.24 13.66 10.05
C ILE A 88 11.16 13.44 11.12
N GLU A 89 10.13 14.29 11.18
CA GLU A 89 9.04 14.10 12.15
C GLU A 89 8.25 12.81 11.85
N GLU A 90 8.05 12.45 10.59
CA GLU A 90 7.40 11.18 10.21
C GLU A 90 8.22 9.95 10.64
N ILE A 91 9.55 10.00 10.49
CA ILE A 91 10.44 8.93 11.00
C ILE A 91 10.36 8.85 12.52
N LYS A 92 10.32 10.01 13.20
CA LYS A 92 10.21 10.08 14.65
C LYS A 92 8.90 9.49 15.15
N GLU A 93 7.77 9.87 14.56
CA GLU A 93 6.45 9.30 14.89
C GLU A 93 6.41 7.78 14.64
N PHE A 94 6.99 7.33 13.53
CA PHE A 94 7.09 5.90 13.19
C PHE A 94 7.86 5.12 14.28
N LEU A 95 9.00 5.64 14.74
CA LEU A 95 9.77 5.05 15.82
C LEU A 95 9.03 5.10 17.18
N GLU A 96 8.39 6.23 17.51
CA GLU A 96 7.61 6.37 18.74
C GLU A 96 6.43 5.39 18.81
N ASN A 97 5.88 5.02 17.65
CA ASN A 97 4.81 4.02 17.50
C ASN A 97 5.30 2.57 17.55
N GLY A 98 6.61 2.33 17.61
CA GLY A 98 7.20 0.98 17.70
C GLY A 98 7.85 0.47 16.43
N GLY A 99 7.92 1.29 15.37
CA GLY A 99 8.60 0.93 14.13
C GLY A 99 10.10 0.72 14.30
N ILE A 100 10.69 0.00 13.34
CA ILE A 100 12.14 -0.25 13.29
C ILE A 100 12.74 0.56 12.15
N LEU A 101 13.72 1.41 12.45
CA LEU A 101 14.53 2.09 11.43
C LEU A 101 15.82 1.31 11.21
N ILE A 102 16.02 0.75 10.03
CA ILE A 102 17.31 0.25 9.57
C ILE A 102 17.93 1.34 8.68
N LEU A 103 18.92 2.05 9.22
CA LEU A 103 19.64 3.12 8.53
C LEU A 103 21.05 2.63 8.16
N ILE A 104 21.27 2.48 6.87
CA ILE A 104 22.50 1.95 6.29
C ILE A 104 23.13 3.08 5.48
N ASP A 105 24.18 3.69 6.00
CA ASP A 105 24.84 4.83 5.38
C ASP A 105 26.33 4.85 5.70
N ASP A 106 27.11 5.47 4.83
CA ASP A 106 28.55 5.69 5.00
C ASP A 106 28.88 7.19 4.98
N PHE A 107 28.75 7.81 3.81
CA PHE A 107 29.12 9.18 3.51
C PHE A 107 27.93 10.02 3.05
N GLY A 108 26.74 9.42 2.89
CA GLY A 108 25.51 10.04 2.43
C GLY A 108 24.81 10.97 3.43
N THR A 109 23.50 11.07 3.35
CA THR A 109 22.69 12.04 4.13
C THR A 109 22.07 11.45 5.41
N GLY A 110 22.38 10.21 5.78
CA GLY A 110 21.78 9.54 6.95
C GLY A 110 22.05 10.24 8.29
N ASN A 111 23.15 10.98 8.40
CA ASN A 111 23.41 11.79 9.60
C ASN A 111 22.37 12.90 9.82
N GLU A 112 21.69 13.40 8.77
CA GLU A 112 20.61 14.38 8.92
C GLU A 112 19.43 13.79 9.72
N ILE A 113 19.13 12.50 9.51
CA ILE A 113 18.12 11.78 10.30
C ILE A 113 18.56 11.67 11.76
N LEU A 114 19.80 11.25 12.00
CA LEU A 114 20.34 11.11 13.37
C LEU A 114 20.38 12.45 14.12
N GLU A 115 20.65 13.55 13.42
CA GLU A 115 20.58 14.92 13.95
C GLU A 115 19.15 15.35 14.23
N GLY A 116 18.25 15.12 13.29
CA GLY A 116 16.83 15.42 13.42
C GLY A 116 16.14 14.68 14.58
N LEU A 117 16.57 13.45 14.84
CA LEU A 117 16.13 12.64 15.98
C LEU A 117 16.83 13.00 17.32
N ASN A 118 17.72 13.98 17.31
CA ASN A 118 18.51 14.42 18.47
C ASN A 118 19.38 13.31 19.10
N LEU A 119 19.96 12.44 18.26
CA LEU A 119 20.91 11.41 18.68
C LEU A 119 22.34 11.94 18.60
N SER A 120 23.26 11.38 19.40
CA SER A 120 24.69 11.75 19.35
C SER A 120 25.53 10.89 18.40
N VAL A 121 25.02 9.71 18.04
CA VAL A 121 25.72 8.75 17.16
C VAL A 121 25.81 9.28 15.73
N ARG A 122 26.94 9.08 15.05
CA ARG A 122 27.13 9.55 13.67
C ARG A 122 27.93 8.57 12.83
N PHE A 123 27.59 8.44 11.55
CA PHE A 123 28.48 7.88 10.54
C PHE A 123 29.64 8.84 10.30
N ALA A 124 30.86 8.35 10.41
CA ALA A 124 32.05 9.15 10.14
C ALA A 124 32.13 9.53 8.66
N LYS A 125 32.53 10.76 8.35
CA LYS A 125 32.75 11.19 6.95
C LYS A 125 34.14 10.82 6.43
N THR A 126 34.71 9.74 6.94
CA THR A 126 36.06 9.28 6.60
C THR A 126 36.13 7.76 6.74
N GLN A 127 36.75 7.12 5.75
CA GLN A 127 36.95 5.68 5.75
C GLN A 127 37.97 5.27 6.84
N PRO A 128 37.71 4.22 7.62
CA PRO A 128 38.69 3.65 8.53
C PRO A 128 39.75 2.84 7.75
N ILE A 129 40.95 2.76 8.29
CA ILE A 129 42.01 1.87 7.80
C ILE A 129 42.21 0.77 8.85
N ASP A 130 41.89 -0.46 8.48
CA ASP A 130 42.16 -1.65 9.29
C ASP A 130 43.32 -2.45 8.70
N VAL A 131 44.04 -3.19 9.55
CA VAL A 131 45.09 -4.12 9.13
C VAL A 131 44.52 -5.44 8.63
N PHE A 132 43.28 -5.79 9.03
CA PHE A 132 42.58 -6.97 8.55
C PHE A 132 41.75 -6.60 7.34
N TYR A 133 42.23 -7.00 6.16
CA TYR A 133 41.55 -6.77 4.89
C TYR A 133 41.74 -7.94 3.94
N SER A 134 40.85 -8.08 2.96
CA SER A 134 40.93 -9.16 1.97
C SER A 134 41.89 -8.83 0.82
N LYS A 135 41.59 -7.79 0.03
CA LYS A 135 42.35 -7.44 -1.19
C LYS A 135 43.29 -6.25 -0.97
N ASN A 136 42.76 -5.19 -0.38
CA ASN A 136 43.46 -3.96 -0.02
C ASN A 136 42.66 -3.29 1.12
N TYR A 137 43.16 -2.15 1.63
CA TYR A 137 42.55 -1.44 2.75
C TYR A 137 41.10 -0.96 2.51
N ASN A 138 40.61 -0.96 1.26
CA ASN A 138 39.21 -0.66 0.94
C ASN A 138 38.26 -1.81 1.26
N PHE A 139 38.77 -3.02 1.49
CA PHE A 139 37.95 -4.17 1.85
C PHE A 139 38.32 -4.70 3.24
N PRO A 140 38.09 -3.93 4.33
CA PRO A 140 38.25 -4.43 5.69
C PRO A 140 37.42 -5.70 5.91
N VAL A 141 37.97 -6.63 6.68
CA VAL A 141 37.27 -7.86 7.08
C VAL A 141 36.98 -7.80 8.57
N VAL A 142 35.69 -7.89 8.92
CA VAL A 142 35.22 -7.87 10.30
C VAL A 142 34.86 -9.28 10.72
N VAL A 143 35.48 -9.75 11.82
CA VAL A 143 35.23 -11.07 12.43
C VAL A 143 34.70 -10.96 13.86
N ARG A 144 34.57 -9.73 14.38
CA ARG A 144 34.10 -9.46 15.75
C ARG A 144 32.63 -9.07 15.68
N ILE A 145 31.79 -10.08 15.72
CA ILE A 145 30.34 -9.98 15.64
C ILE A 145 29.82 -10.42 17.01
N ASN A 146 29.54 -9.43 17.88
CA ASN A 146 29.03 -9.63 19.23
C ASN A 146 27.51 -9.45 19.22
N ASP A 147 26.83 -10.34 18.49
CA ASP A 147 25.38 -10.31 18.28
C ASP A 147 24.85 -11.74 18.27
N GLU A 148 24.01 -12.07 19.25
CA GLU A 148 23.44 -13.42 19.41
C GLU A 148 22.58 -13.82 18.21
N ASN A 149 21.99 -12.86 17.51
CA ASN A 149 21.16 -13.14 16.34
C ASN A 149 21.99 -13.39 15.06
N LEU A 150 23.30 -13.19 15.11
CA LEU A 150 24.22 -13.34 13.97
C LEU A 150 25.34 -14.37 14.23
N GLU A 151 25.14 -15.32 15.16
CA GLU A 151 26.15 -16.32 15.54
C GLU A 151 26.64 -17.20 14.38
N ASN A 152 25.81 -17.39 13.35
CA ASN A 152 26.13 -18.15 12.16
C ASN A 152 26.98 -17.38 11.13
N VAL A 153 27.27 -16.10 11.39
CA VAL A 153 28.08 -15.22 10.55
C VAL A 153 29.51 -15.19 11.07
N GLU A 154 30.43 -15.82 10.34
CA GLU A 154 31.84 -15.90 10.74
C GLU A 154 32.62 -14.61 10.45
N MET A 155 32.30 -13.96 9.33
CA MET A 155 32.97 -12.74 8.89
C MET A 155 32.11 -11.92 7.93
N ILE A 156 32.40 -10.63 7.85
CA ILE A 156 31.79 -9.68 6.91
C ILE A 156 32.90 -8.97 6.16
N ILE A 157 32.81 -8.95 4.83
CA ILE A 157 33.73 -8.19 3.97
C ILE A 157 33.07 -6.86 3.63
N LEU A 158 33.68 -5.77 4.10
CA LEU A 158 33.25 -4.40 3.83
C LEU A 158 33.80 -3.89 2.49
N ASN A 159 33.29 -2.77 1.98
CA ASN A 159 33.77 -2.11 0.78
C ASN A 159 33.66 -0.58 0.92
N VAL A 160 34.80 0.06 1.18
CA VAL A 160 34.93 1.50 1.47
C VAL A 160 33.94 1.92 2.58
N PRO A 161 33.97 1.25 3.76
CA PRO A 161 33.00 1.53 4.81
C PRO A 161 33.24 2.88 5.46
N SER A 162 32.23 3.37 6.17
CA SER A 162 32.39 4.31 7.28
C SER A 162 32.49 3.56 8.62
N VAL A 163 32.50 4.30 9.72
CA VAL A 163 32.30 3.77 11.08
C VAL A 163 31.26 4.59 11.83
N ILE A 164 30.58 3.97 12.79
CA ILE A 164 29.67 4.64 13.70
C ILE A 164 30.48 5.14 14.90
N THR A 165 30.39 6.45 15.14
CA THR A 165 31.01 7.13 16.26
C THR A 165 30.03 7.33 17.41
N TRP A 166 30.55 7.42 18.63
CA TRP A 166 29.76 7.63 19.86
C TRP A 166 28.74 6.50 20.16
N SER A 167 29.00 5.30 19.68
CA SER A 167 28.19 4.10 19.93
C SER A 167 29.06 2.94 20.43
N ASN A 168 28.45 2.03 21.19
CA ASN A 168 29.03 0.72 21.47
C ASN A 168 28.30 -0.29 20.58
N GLY A 169 28.94 -0.69 19.47
CA GLY A 169 28.34 -1.52 18.43
C GLY A 169 28.44 -3.02 18.71
N SER A 170 27.54 -3.79 18.09
CA SER A 170 27.57 -5.25 18.10
C SER A 170 28.62 -5.79 17.13
N ILE A 171 28.73 -5.18 15.94
CA ILE A 171 29.76 -5.50 14.95
C ILE A 171 30.83 -4.41 15.00
N VAL A 172 32.08 -4.81 15.24
CA VAL A 172 33.16 -3.86 15.52
C VAL A 172 34.44 -4.21 14.74
N THR A 173 35.20 -3.19 14.39
CA THR A 173 36.50 -3.33 13.72
C THR A 173 37.56 -3.92 14.66
N SER A 174 38.82 -4.02 14.20
CA SER A 174 39.92 -4.42 15.07
C SER A 174 40.25 -3.35 16.11
N LYS A 175 40.98 -3.70 17.19
CA LYS A 175 41.37 -2.72 18.23
C LYS A 175 42.37 -1.66 17.74
N ILE A 176 42.96 -1.87 16.57
CA ILE A 176 44.02 -1.05 15.99
C ILE A 176 43.59 -0.39 14.68
N THR A 177 42.28 -0.34 14.42
CA THR A 177 41.73 0.41 13.29
C THR A 177 42.05 1.90 13.46
N MET A 178 42.49 2.53 12.37
CA MET A 178 42.81 3.94 12.33
C MET A 178 41.68 4.72 11.67
N LEU A 179 41.19 5.76 12.35
CA LEU A 179 40.30 6.76 11.78
C LEU A 179 40.98 8.13 11.90
N GLY A 180 41.39 8.69 10.77
CA GLY A 180 42.25 9.88 10.75
C GLY A 180 43.58 9.61 11.45
N ARG A 181 43.75 10.12 12.69
CA ARG A 181 44.96 9.92 13.53
C ARG A 181 44.70 9.08 14.78
N SER A 182 43.47 8.61 14.98
CA SER A 182 43.04 7.90 16.19
C SER A 182 42.99 6.39 15.95
N PHE A 183 43.76 5.64 16.73
CA PHE A 183 43.77 4.18 16.74
C PHE A 183 42.83 3.67 17.83
N ARG A 184 41.69 3.09 17.42
CA ARG A 184 40.68 2.53 18.33
C ARG A 184 39.92 1.41 17.64
N GLN A 185 39.14 0.69 18.42
CA GLN A 185 38.05 -0.12 17.90
C GLN A 185 36.86 0.79 17.59
N TYR A 186 36.27 0.63 16.41
CA TYR A 186 35.09 1.38 16.00
C TYR A 186 33.91 0.45 15.69
N SER A 187 32.70 0.98 15.82
CA SER A 187 31.47 0.26 15.52
C SER A 187 31.18 0.31 14.02
N ILE A 188 30.80 -0.83 13.45
CA ILE A 188 30.27 -0.95 12.09
C ILE A 188 28.75 -1.09 12.13
N MET A 189 28.24 -1.81 13.12
CA MET A 189 26.82 -1.93 13.38
C MET A 189 26.51 -1.56 14.82
N ALA A 190 25.43 -0.81 15.04
CA ALA A 190 24.95 -0.47 16.37
C ALA A 190 23.42 -0.45 16.40
N THR A 191 22.86 -0.83 17.54
CA THR A 191 21.41 -0.83 17.78
C THR A 191 21.08 0.09 18.94
N LEU A 192 20.02 0.87 18.80
CA LEU A 192 19.58 1.88 19.76
C LEU A 192 18.07 1.77 19.96
N ASP A 193 17.62 1.93 21.19
CA ASP A 193 16.19 2.09 21.47
C ASP A 193 15.78 3.54 21.25
N TYR A 194 14.61 3.76 20.64
CA TYR A 194 14.04 5.09 20.43
C TYR A 194 12.53 5.07 20.66
N GLY A 195 12.08 5.67 21.76
CA GLY A 195 10.67 5.58 22.15
C GLY A 195 10.26 4.13 22.41
N LYS A 196 9.31 3.61 21.62
CA LYS A 196 8.92 2.18 21.62
C LYS A 196 9.59 1.38 20.51
N GLY A 197 10.23 2.06 19.57
CA GLY A 197 10.86 1.48 18.40
C GLY A 197 12.36 1.29 18.58
N LYS A 198 13.01 0.92 17.48
CA LYS A 198 14.42 0.57 17.45
C LYS A 198 15.10 1.15 16.23
N ILE A 199 16.35 1.58 16.38
CA ILE A 199 17.19 2.04 15.29
C ILE A 199 18.37 1.09 15.15
N VAL A 200 18.55 0.53 13.96
CA VAL A 200 19.67 -0.31 13.58
C VAL A 200 20.51 0.48 12.58
N LEU A 201 21.77 0.71 12.95
CA LEU A 201 22.73 1.45 12.13
C LEU A 201 23.74 0.49 11.53
N PHE A 202 24.05 0.63 10.24
CA PHE A 202 25.13 -0.14 9.60
C PHE A 202 25.95 0.77 8.68
N SER A 203 27.27 0.82 8.86
CA SER A 203 28.11 1.87 8.29
C SER A 203 28.67 1.60 6.89
N ASP A 204 28.09 0.66 6.15
CA ASP A 204 28.53 0.28 4.81
C ASP A 204 27.35 -0.21 3.93
N PRO A 205 26.74 0.68 3.13
CA PRO A 205 25.70 0.32 2.16
C PRO A 205 26.20 -0.67 1.09
N SER A 206 27.48 -0.63 0.76
CA SER A 206 28.06 -1.45 -0.30
C SER A 206 27.95 -2.94 0.00
N VAL A 207 27.92 -3.35 1.28
CA VAL A 207 27.69 -4.75 1.69
C VAL A 207 26.42 -5.34 1.07
N PHE A 208 25.37 -4.53 0.90
CA PHE A 208 24.06 -4.96 0.39
C PHE A 208 23.94 -4.87 -1.14
N THR A 209 24.99 -4.44 -1.83
CA THR A 209 25.01 -4.40 -3.30
C THR A 209 25.12 -5.80 -3.90
N ASN A 210 24.66 -5.95 -5.15
CA ASN A 210 24.74 -7.20 -5.90
C ASN A 210 26.18 -7.72 -6.00
N GLU A 211 27.16 -6.82 -6.13
CA GLU A 211 28.57 -7.21 -6.17
C GLU A 211 29.06 -7.75 -4.83
N MET A 212 28.68 -7.16 -3.71
CA MET A 212 29.14 -7.62 -2.39
C MET A 212 28.32 -8.78 -1.83
N PHE A 213 27.10 -8.97 -2.34
CA PHE A 213 26.19 -10.04 -1.92
C PHE A 213 26.85 -11.43 -1.99
N LYS A 214 27.62 -11.71 -3.05
CA LYS A 214 28.35 -12.99 -3.20
C LYS A 214 29.36 -13.29 -2.08
N TYR A 215 29.82 -12.27 -1.37
CA TYR A 215 30.76 -12.41 -0.25
C TYR A 215 30.05 -12.43 1.10
N ASN A 216 28.89 -11.77 1.21
CA ASN A 216 28.21 -11.50 2.46
C ASN A 216 26.80 -12.13 2.55
N SER A 217 26.44 -13.07 1.66
CA SER A 217 25.05 -13.59 1.58
C SER A 217 24.53 -14.12 2.91
N LYS A 218 25.35 -14.90 3.65
CA LYS A 218 24.99 -15.41 4.99
C LYS A 218 24.70 -14.28 5.98
N PHE A 219 25.54 -13.24 5.98
CA PHE A 219 25.31 -12.07 6.83
C PHE A 219 24.01 -11.37 6.45
N ILE A 220 23.77 -11.14 5.16
CA ILE A 220 22.57 -10.43 4.68
C ILE A 220 21.30 -11.23 5.00
N GLU A 221 21.30 -12.55 4.80
CA GLU A 221 20.17 -13.43 5.13
C GLU A 221 19.87 -13.38 6.63
N SER A 222 20.88 -13.54 7.49
CA SER A 222 20.70 -13.49 8.95
C SER A 222 20.39 -12.09 9.47
N PHE A 223 20.90 -11.05 8.83
CA PHE A 223 20.55 -9.67 9.15
C PHE A 223 19.06 -9.41 8.88
N VAL A 224 18.54 -9.86 7.73
CA VAL A 224 17.11 -9.75 7.42
C VAL A 224 16.26 -10.52 8.41
N GLU A 225 16.63 -11.78 8.71
CA GLU A 225 15.91 -12.61 9.67
C GLU A 225 15.89 -12.01 11.09
N ALA A 226 16.99 -11.38 11.51
CA ALA A 226 17.13 -10.83 12.85
C ALA A 226 16.48 -9.45 13.05
N TYR A 227 16.48 -8.61 12.02
CA TYR A 227 16.19 -7.18 12.18
C TYR A 227 15.00 -6.65 11.38
N VAL A 228 14.48 -7.42 10.42
CA VAL A 228 13.37 -6.96 9.57
C VAL A 228 12.06 -7.56 10.07
N GLU A 229 11.22 -6.69 10.63
CA GLU A 229 9.81 -6.97 10.88
C GLU A 229 8.95 -6.48 9.69
N TYR A 230 8.05 -7.33 9.22
CA TYR A 230 7.20 -7.04 8.08
C TYR A 230 5.88 -6.37 8.50
N PRO A 231 5.35 -5.42 7.71
CA PRO A 231 5.80 -5.01 6.38
C PRO A 231 7.09 -4.17 6.37
N ALA A 232 7.92 -4.35 5.35
CA ALA A 232 9.18 -3.62 5.19
C ALA A 232 9.03 -2.52 4.14
N TYR A 233 9.26 -1.28 4.53
CA TYR A 233 9.27 -0.11 3.66
C TYR A 233 10.69 0.22 3.25
N ILE A 234 10.96 0.35 1.94
CA ILE A 234 12.30 0.68 1.44
C ILE A 234 12.30 2.09 0.89
N ASP A 235 13.19 2.93 1.41
CA ASP A 235 13.39 4.29 0.90
C ASP A 235 14.10 4.26 -0.47
N GLU A 236 13.37 4.67 -1.49
CA GLU A 236 13.91 4.94 -2.83
C GLU A 236 13.74 6.42 -3.21
N ALA A 237 13.07 7.21 -2.37
CA ALA A 237 12.79 8.62 -2.59
C ALA A 237 14.05 9.48 -2.39
N HIS A 238 14.98 9.04 -1.55
CA HIS A 238 16.20 9.78 -1.20
C HIS A 238 17.43 9.36 -2.01
N HIS A 239 17.21 8.89 -3.24
CA HIS A 239 18.26 8.68 -4.23
C HIS A 239 18.18 9.71 -5.38
N SER A 240 19.21 10.54 -5.52
CA SER A 240 19.32 11.65 -6.47
C SER A 240 19.19 11.24 -7.95
N GLY A 241 19.58 10.00 -8.25
CA GLY A 241 19.54 9.43 -9.58
C GLY A 241 18.27 8.65 -9.92
N PHE A 242 17.27 8.58 -9.01
CA PHE A 242 16.17 7.65 -9.15
C PHE A 242 15.28 7.95 -10.36
N ASN A 243 15.49 7.18 -11.44
CA ASN A 243 14.68 7.25 -12.64
C ASN A 243 14.18 5.84 -12.96
N ILE A 244 12.88 5.61 -12.79
CA ILE A 244 12.28 4.34 -13.18
C ILE A 244 12.24 4.28 -14.70
N VAL A 245 13.05 3.40 -15.28
CA VAL A 245 13.01 3.08 -16.70
C VAL A 245 12.27 1.77 -16.88
N GLN A 246 11.25 1.77 -17.73
CA GLN A 246 10.64 0.52 -18.19
C GLN A 246 11.62 -0.15 -19.16
N THR A 247 12.36 -1.15 -18.67
CA THR A 247 13.41 -1.82 -19.45
C THR A 247 12.88 -2.99 -20.26
N GLY A 248 11.68 -3.50 -19.93
CA GLY A 248 11.10 -4.58 -20.70
C GLY A 248 9.71 -4.98 -20.25
N THR A 249 9.31 -6.17 -20.68
CA THR A 249 8.07 -6.81 -20.25
C THR A 249 8.31 -8.29 -20.01
N VAL A 250 7.76 -8.83 -18.93
CA VAL A 250 7.64 -10.28 -18.76
C VAL A 250 6.29 -10.68 -19.32
N THR A 251 6.34 -11.53 -20.34
CA THR A 251 5.13 -12.14 -20.88
C THR A 251 4.92 -13.48 -20.20
N ILE A 252 4.01 -13.55 -19.25
CA ILE A 252 3.60 -14.80 -18.63
C ILE A 252 2.62 -15.49 -19.58
N ARG A 253 3.11 -16.50 -20.30
CA ARG A 253 2.26 -17.37 -21.10
C ARG A 253 1.47 -18.28 -20.16
N ARG A 254 0.15 -18.13 -20.18
CA ARG A 254 -0.75 -18.97 -19.41
C ARG A 254 -1.05 -20.24 -20.19
N GLU A 255 -0.86 -21.40 -19.57
CA GLU A 255 -1.38 -22.65 -20.12
C GLU A 255 -2.89 -22.74 -19.85
N VAL A 256 -3.62 -23.32 -20.80
CA VAL A 256 -5.06 -23.51 -20.66
C VAL A 256 -5.33 -24.51 -19.54
N ASN A 257 -5.78 -24.01 -18.39
CA ASN A 257 -6.32 -24.87 -17.36
C ASN A 257 -7.65 -25.46 -17.86
N LYS A 258 -7.64 -26.76 -18.19
CA LYS A 258 -8.79 -27.50 -18.74
C LYS A 258 -10.02 -27.45 -17.82
N GLN A 259 -9.83 -27.40 -16.50
CA GLN A 259 -10.93 -27.35 -15.52
C GLN A 259 -11.63 -25.99 -15.53
N LEU A 260 -10.86 -24.90 -15.54
CA LEU A 260 -11.40 -23.54 -15.64
C LEU A 260 -12.08 -23.30 -17.01
N ALA A 261 -11.50 -23.82 -18.09
CA ALA A 261 -12.10 -23.73 -19.42
C ALA A 261 -13.45 -24.48 -19.48
N PHE A 262 -13.52 -25.67 -18.89
CA PHE A 262 -14.76 -26.42 -18.74
C PHE A 262 -15.79 -25.63 -17.92
N LEU A 263 -15.39 -25.04 -16.79
CA LEU A 263 -16.27 -24.21 -15.97
C LEU A 263 -16.85 -23.01 -16.75
N VAL A 264 -16.02 -22.30 -17.51
CA VAL A 264 -16.46 -21.16 -18.35
C VAL A 264 -17.46 -21.64 -19.40
N ILE A 265 -17.15 -22.72 -20.11
CA ILE A 265 -18.05 -23.30 -21.12
C ILE A 265 -19.37 -23.73 -20.47
N SER A 266 -19.33 -24.52 -19.40
CA SER A 266 -20.53 -25.00 -18.69
C SER A 266 -21.37 -23.86 -18.14
N THR A 267 -20.75 -22.81 -17.60
CA THR A 267 -21.46 -21.63 -17.10
C THR A 267 -22.17 -20.89 -18.23
N VAL A 268 -21.49 -20.63 -19.35
CA VAL A 268 -22.12 -19.97 -20.49
C VAL A 268 -23.20 -20.84 -21.12
N THR A 269 -23.01 -22.17 -21.19
CA THR A 269 -24.03 -23.11 -21.66
C THR A 269 -25.25 -23.13 -20.73
N LEU A 270 -25.06 -23.14 -19.41
CA LEU A 270 -26.15 -23.07 -18.44
C LEU A 270 -26.93 -21.76 -18.55
N ILE A 271 -26.23 -20.63 -18.70
CA ILE A 271 -26.85 -19.31 -18.93
C ILE A 271 -27.63 -19.31 -20.25
N ALA A 272 -27.08 -19.90 -21.31
CA ALA A 272 -27.75 -20.02 -22.60
C ALA A 272 -29.03 -20.84 -22.48
N LEU A 273 -28.98 -22.01 -21.84
CA LEU A 273 -30.16 -22.86 -21.59
C LEU A 273 -31.20 -22.15 -20.71
N PHE A 274 -30.77 -21.40 -19.69
CA PHE A 274 -31.67 -20.65 -18.82
C PHE A 274 -32.40 -19.51 -19.54
N ILE A 275 -31.73 -18.85 -20.49
CA ILE A 275 -32.33 -17.81 -21.33
C ILE A 275 -33.23 -18.44 -22.42
N GLU A 276 -32.78 -19.49 -23.09
CA GLU A 276 -33.53 -20.14 -24.18
C GLU A 276 -34.76 -20.90 -23.68
N SER A 277 -34.72 -21.49 -22.48
CA SER A 277 -35.89 -22.12 -21.83
C SER A 277 -37.00 -21.13 -21.44
N GLY A 278 -36.77 -19.82 -21.61
CA GLY A 278 -37.72 -18.76 -21.22
C GLY A 278 -37.86 -18.58 -19.72
N MET A 279 -37.16 -19.39 -18.91
CA MET A 279 -37.14 -19.29 -17.44
C MET A 279 -36.63 -17.93 -16.98
N ALA A 280 -35.61 -17.37 -17.65
CA ALA A 280 -35.08 -16.04 -17.35
C ALA A 280 -36.18 -14.95 -17.32
N THR A 281 -37.11 -14.98 -18.27
CA THR A 281 -38.20 -14.00 -18.31
C THR A 281 -39.22 -14.22 -17.18
N LYS A 282 -39.43 -15.48 -16.76
CA LYS A 282 -40.32 -15.83 -15.64
C LYS A 282 -39.70 -15.42 -14.30
N THR A 283 -38.42 -15.68 -14.07
CA THR A 283 -37.70 -15.27 -12.86
C THR A 283 -37.57 -13.76 -12.76
N ILE A 284 -37.25 -13.06 -13.85
CA ILE A 284 -37.23 -11.59 -13.87
C ILE A 284 -38.61 -11.01 -13.55
N LYS A 285 -39.69 -11.55 -14.15
CA LYS A 285 -41.07 -11.14 -13.82
C LYS A 285 -41.45 -11.45 -12.37
N LEU A 286 -41.00 -12.59 -11.84
CA LEU A 286 -41.25 -12.97 -10.45
C LEU A 286 -40.52 -12.03 -9.47
N GLY A 287 -39.25 -11.73 -9.76
CA GLY A 287 -38.45 -10.77 -9.00
C GLY A 287 -39.03 -9.37 -9.05
N LEU A 288 -39.45 -8.89 -10.23
CA LEU A 288 -40.18 -7.63 -10.38
C LEU A 288 -41.49 -7.63 -9.61
N LYS A 289 -42.26 -8.73 -9.60
CA LYS A 289 -43.48 -8.85 -8.79
C LYS A 289 -43.19 -8.79 -7.29
N LEU A 290 -42.15 -9.46 -6.82
CA LEU A 290 -41.71 -9.44 -5.43
C LEU A 290 -41.24 -8.05 -5.03
N MET A 291 -40.42 -7.41 -5.85
CA MET A 291 -39.93 -6.05 -5.65
C MET A 291 -41.09 -5.05 -5.65
N ASN A 292 -42.06 -5.18 -6.56
CA ASN A 292 -43.25 -4.34 -6.58
C ASN A 292 -44.17 -4.58 -5.37
N LYS A 293 -44.24 -5.83 -4.88
CA LYS A 293 -44.98 -6.17 -3.65
C LYS A 293 -44.29 -5.59 -2.40
N ILE A 294 -42.96 -5.58 -2.37
CA ILE A 294 -42.17 -4.96 -1.30
C ILE A 294 -42.29 -3.44 -1.38
N LEU A 295 -42.15 -2.84 -2.56
CA LEU A 295 -42.39 -1.42 -2.80
C LEU A 295 -43.80 -1.01 -2.40
N ASN A 296 -44.83 -1.76 -2.76
CA ASN A 296 -46.20 -1.49 -2.32
C ASN A 296 -46.42 -1.74 -0.82
N ARG A 297 -45.57 -2.52 -0.15
CA ARG A 297 -45.64 -2.70 1.31
C ARG A 297 -44.89 -1.61 2.07
N ILE A 298 -43.93 -0.95 1.44
CA ILE A 298 -43.11 0.12 2.02
C ILE A 298 -43.64 1.51 1.64
N PHE A 299 -44.18 1.67 0.43
CA PHE A 299 -44.65 2.93 -0.18
C PHE A 299 -46.10 2.87 -0.67
N GLY A 300 -46.81 1.76 -0.48
CA GLY A 300 -48.23 1.72 -0.78
C GLY A 300 -48.95 2.60 0.22
N GLU A 301 -49.43 3.76 -0.23
CA GLU A 301 -50.40 4.54 0.52
C GLU A 301 -51.58 3.61 0.86
N GLU A 302 -51.75 3.29 2.14
CA GLU A 302 -53.04 2.85 2.63
C GLU A 302 -54.01 3.97 2.28
N LYS A 303 -54.84 3.74 1.27
CA LYS A 303 -56.03 4.56 1.04
C LYS A 303 -57.00 4.24 2.17
N THR A 304 -56.72 4.76 3.37
CA THR A 304 -57.72 4.86 4.42
C THR A 304 -58.79 5.80 3.91
N THR A 305 -60.00 5.28 3.77
CA THR A 305 -61.16 6.08 3.38
C THR A 305 -61.43 7.04 4.54
N ILE A 306 -61.90 8.26 4.28
CA ILE A 306 -62.23 9.23 5.33
C ILE A 306 -63.19 8.61 6.37
N ASP A 307 -64.05 7.69 5.94
CA ASP A 307 -64.96 6.94 6.80
C ASP A 307 -64.24 5.98 7.76
N ASP A 308 -63.12 5.37 7.36
CA ASP A 308 -62.32 4.47 8.20
C ASP A 308 -61.65 5.26 9.35
N ILE A 309 -61.16 6.46 9.05
CA ILE A 309 -60.57 7.40 10.04
C ILE A 309 -61.63 7.87 11.03
N ILE A 310 -62.86 8.14 10.58
CA ILE A 310 -63.97 8.51 11.45
C ILE A 310 -64.34 7.35 12.39
N GLU A 311 -64.32 6.12 11.91
CA GLU A 311 -64.68 4.94 12.69
C GLU A 311 -63.62 4.61 13.77
N GLU A 312 -62.35 4.82 13.47
CA GLU A 312 -61.24 4.65 14.41
C GLU A 312 -61.26 5.72 15.52
N LEU A 313 -61.45 6.98 15.17
CA LEU A 313 -61.59 8.07 16.14
C LEU A 313 -62.86 7.93 17.00
N LYS A 314 -63.92 7.32 16.48
CA LYS A 314 -65.11 6.98 17.26
C LYS A 314 -64.80 5.91 18.33
N LYS A 315 -63.94 4.94 18.04
CA LYS A 315 -63.50 3.93 19.03
C LYS A 315 -62.65 4.56 20.13
N GLU A 316 -61.92 5.63 19.85
CA GLU A 316 -61.17 6.41 20.84
C GLU A 316 -62.03 7.39 21.67
N GLY A 317 -63.34 7.45 21.41
CA GLY A 317 -64.30 8.22 22.23
C GLY A 317 -64.66 9.60 21.67
N TYR A 318 -64.28 9.92 20.43
CA TYR A 318 -64.64 11.18 19.78
C TYR A 318 -66.06 11.13 19.18
N ASP A 319 -66.82 12.22 19.28
CA ASP A 319 -68.19 12.32 18.77
C ASP A 319 -68.21 12.41 17.23
N GLU A 320 -68.78 11.38 16.60
CA GLU A 320 -68.93 11.23 15.15
C GLU A 320 -69.57 12.45 14.47
N ARG A 321 -70.51 13.13 15.14
CA ARG A 321 -71.20 14.31 14.59
C ARG A 321 -70.26 15.49 14.47
N ILE A 322 -69.33 15.65 15.41
CA ILE A 322 -68.34 16.73 15.42
C ILE A 322 -67.30 16.46 14.33
N LEU A 323 -66.80 15.23 14.23
CA LEU A 323 -65.86 14.79 13.19
C LEU A 323 -66.41 15.02 11.78
N LYS A 324 -67.65 14.59 11.50
CA LYS A 324 -68.32 14.83 10.21
C LYS A 324 -68.54 16.31 9.92
N LYS A 325 -68.72 17.15 10.95
CA LYS A 325 -68.90 18.60 10.80
C LYS A 325 -67.57 19.29 10.46
N ILE A 326 -66.47 18.86 11.08
CA ILE A 326 -65.10 19.36 10.78
C ILE A 326 -64.73 19.00 9.34
N ILE A 327 -64.95 17.75 8.93
CA ILE A 327 -64.65 17.28 7.56
C ILE A 327 -65.43 18.07 6.50
N ARG A 328 -66.74 18.28 6.71
CA ARG A 328 -67.55 19.15 5.81
C ARG A 328 -67.05 20.59 5.79
N GLY A 329 -66.56 21.10 6.92
CA GLY A 329 -65.96 22.43 7.00
C GLY A 329 -64.70 22.54 6.15
N ILE A 330 -63.83 21.53 6.22
CA ILE A 330 -62.59 21.45 5.43
C ILE A 330 -62.89 21.29 3.94
N GLU A 331 -63.83 20.44 3.55
CA GLU A 331 -64.25 20.29 2.14
C GLU A 331 -64.82 21.59 1.56
N LYS A 332 -65.62 22.31 2.35
CA LYS A 332 -66.20 23.60 1.94
C LYS A 332 -65.11 24.66 1.75
N SER A 333 -64.13 24.73 2.65
CA SER A 333 -62.98 25.62 2.55
C SER A 333 -62.06 25.27 1.37
N ARG A 334 -61.84 23.98 1.10
CA ARG A 334 -61.05 23.52 -0.06
C ARG A 334 -61.71 23.90 -1.39
N ARG A 335 -63.03 23.74 -1.51
CA ARG A 335 -63.80 24.18 -2.70
C ARG A 335 -63.75 25.70 -2.90
N LEU A 336 -63.74 26.47 -1.81
CA LEU A 336 -63.57 27.93 -1.86
C LEU A 336 -62.15 28.33 -2.29
N GLY A 337 -61.12 27.63 -1.81
CA GLY A 337 -59.72 27.85 -2.22
C GLY A 337 -59.43 27.52 -3.68
N GLU A 338 -59.98 26.42 -4.22
CA GLU A 338 -59.84 26.07 -5.65
C GLU A 338 -60.55 27.07 -6.58
N SER A 339 -61.61 27.75 -6.10
CA SER A 339 -62.30 28.80 -6.86
C SER A 339 -61.55 30.14 -6.92
N GLY A 340 -60.68 30.43 -5.94
CA GLY A 340 -59.89 31.67 -5.89
C GLY A 340 -58.62 31.66 -6.74
N ILE A 341 -58.09 30.49 -7.08
CA ILE A 341 -56.81 30.35 -7.81
C ILE A 341 -57.00 30.42 -9.34
N ARG A 342 -58.23 30.33 -9.86
CA ARG A 342 -58.52 30.42 -11.31
C ARG A 342 -58.65 31.83 -11.89
N GLY A 343 -58.49 32.88 -11.08
CA GLY A 343 -58.65 34.27 -11.53
C GLY A 343 -57.39 35.12 -11.34
N LYS A 344 -56.43 35.01 -12.27
CA LYS A 344 -55.40 36.01 -12.69
C LYS A 344 -54.04 35.37 -12.93
N ILE A 345 -53.77 34.96 -14.17
CA ILE A 345 -52.45 35.11 -14.81
C ILE A 345 -52.70 35.40 -16.30
N PRO A 346 -52.37 36.60 -16.83
CA PRO A 346 -52.49 36.88 -18.25
C PRO A 346 -51.27 36.28 -19.00
N SER A 347 -51.52 35.52 -20.06
CA SER A 347 -50.47 35.07 -20.98
C SER A 347 -50.16 36.17 -22.00
N LYS A 348 -48.89 36.59 -22.07
CA LYS A 348 -48.34 37.37 -23.19
C LYS A 348 -46.90 36.94 -23.49
N ALA A 349 -46.57 37.04 -24.79
CA ALA A 349 -45.31 36.75 -25.50
C ALA A 349 -45.08 35.26 -25.81
N GLN A 350 -45.25 34.73 -27.03
CA GLN A 350 -45.04 35.16 -28.43
C GLN A 350 -43.56 35.26 -28.86
N LYS A 351 -43.10 34.18 -29.53
CA LYS A 351 -42.21 34.04 -30.71
C LYS A 351 -41.10 35.08 -30.98
N ARG A 352 -39.88 34.56 -31.21
CA ARG A 352 -38.98 34.78 -32.39
C ARG A 352 -37.77 33.82 -32.28
N ASN A 353 -37.65 32.83 -33.16
CA ASN A 353 -36.77 32.79 -34.36
C ASN A 353 -35.28 33.09 -34.10
N SER A 354 -34.46 32.04 -34.03
CA SER A 354 -33.32 31.74 -34.93
C SER A 354 -32.61 30.49 -34.45
#